data_AF-A0A3N5M4I0-F1
#
_entry.id   AF-A0A3N5M4I0-F1
#
_cell.length_a   1.000
_cell.length_b   1.000
_cell.length_c   1.000
_cell.angle_alpha   90.00
_cell.angle_beta   90.00
_cell.angle_gamma   90.00
#
_symmetry.space_group_name_H-M   'P 1'
#
loop_
_entity.id
_entity.type
_entity.pdbx_description
1 polymer ?
#
loop_
_entity_poly.entity_id
_entity_poly.type
_entity_poly.pdbx_seq_one_letter_code
_entity_poly.pdbx_strand_id
1 'polypeptide(L)'
;MFGRVCRGVVLCSILALVGVSVNADVKMDEKSQVKFGGMLGKMMNFFGGKAAKEGLVSSISLKGDRRLTLSDTAGQIVDLNEEKVYDFDLKKKTYKVTTFEEMRRQIEEARQKAEKEAAKSKEKGQEGPEMEVEIDMKETGQTKAIGGHNCQQVVMTIKTHEKGKTIEQSGGLLMTVDMWMAPDVKAGQEMAAFERRYFEKLHGSADASMLQAMALYPGLDKAFAQMKNQSAKVEGTPMQSVITVEAVPTKEQLAQQQKQQQEEESGGGGLIGGFAKRLGRKKNDDQQSGGDAAAKKNAIMTMNQEILKLSTTVAAEDIALPAGLKLKD
;
A
#
# COMPACT_ATOMS: atom_id res chain seq x y z
N MET A 1 10.97 -29.12 9.89
CA MET A 1 11.77 -27.95 9.42
C MET A 1 10.98 -27.10 8.40
N PHE A 2 9.70 -26.84 8.66
CA PHE A 2 8.84 -25.94 7.88
C PHE A 2 7.91 -25.24 8.87
N GLY A 3 7.90 -23.91 8.89
CA GLY A 3 7.08 -23.14 9.83
C GLY A 3 7.60 -21.74 10.15
N ARG A 4 8.27 -21.06 9.21
CA ARG A 4 8.42 -19.61 9.27
C ARG A 4 7.09 -19.00 8.82
N VAL A 5 6.16 -18.89 9.76
CA VAL A 5 4.89 -18.18 9.57
C VAL A 5 5.22 -16.73 9.28
N CYS A 6 4.88 -16.27 8.07
CA CYS A 6 4.85 -14.88 7.66
C CYS A 6 4.15 -14.04 8.72
N ARG A 7 4.92 -13.27 9.50
CA ARG A 7 4.41 -12.22 10.40
C ARG A 7 5.08 -10.93 10.00
N GLY A 8 4.79 -10.49 8.78
CA GLY A 8 4.99 -9.12 8.36
C GLY A 8 3.60 -8.57 8.10
N VAL A 9 2.97 -7.98 9.13
CA VAL A 9 1.90 -7.02 8.86
C VAL A 9 2.63 -5.79 8.35
N VAL A 10 2.78 -5.72 7.03
CA VAL A 10 3.31 -4.52 6.37
C VAL A 10 2.20 -3.48 6.48
N LEU A 11 2.28 -2.65 7.52
CA LEU A 11 1.48 -1.44 7.64
C LEU A 11 2.10 -0.43 6.65
N CYS A 12 1.57 -0.37 5.42
CA CYS A 12 1.94 0.70 4.50
C CYS A 12 1.24 1.99 4.95
N SER A 13 1.90 2.75 5.83
CA SER A 13 1.48 4.10 6.18
C SER A 13 1.76 5.02 4.98
N ILE A 14 0.73 5.35 4.18
CA ILE A 14 0.82 6.45 3.22
C ILE A 14 0.81 7.75 4.04
N LEU A 15 1.98 8.34 4.25
CA LEU A 15 2.15 9.62 4.93
C LEU A 15 1.63 10.76 4.04
N ALA A 16 0.39 11.21 4.25
CA ALA A 16 -0.05 12.52 3.80
C ALA A 16 0.41 13.57 4.84
N LEU A 17 1.37 14.40 4.45
CA LEU A 17 2.00 15.44 5.30
C LEU A 17 1.25 16.77 5.21
N VAL A 18 0.23 17.02 6.04
CA VAL A 18 -0.08 18.40 6.51
C VAL A 18 -0.94 18.40 7.79
N GLY A 19 -0.52 19.17 8.80
CA GLY A 19 -1.35 19.52 9.96
C GLY A 19 -0.54 19.79 11.25
N VAL A 20 -0.84 20.90 11.93
CA VAL A 20 -0.37 21.17 13.29
C VAL A 20 -1.26 20.37 14.26
N SER A 21 -0.70 19.39 14.95
CA SER A 21 -1.44 18.53 15.87
C SER A 21 -1.77 19.25 17.17
N VAL A 22 -3.07 19.28 17.50
CA VAL A 22 -3.55 19.51 18.85
C VAL A 22 -3.76 18.12 19.43
N ASN A 23 -2.97 17.72 20.45
CA ASN A 23 -3.02 16.41 21.13
C ASN A 23 -4.46 15.86 21.24
N ALA A 24 -4.89 15.08 20.27
CA ALA A 24 -6.25 14.54 20.22
C ALA A 24 -6.19 13.03 20.37
N ASP A 25 -7.01 12.49 21.26
CA ASP A 25 -7.22 11.04 21.31
C ASP A 25 -8.00 10.61 20.06
N VAL A 26 -7.56 9.56 19.37
CA VAL A 26 -8.19 9.05 18.15
C VAL A 26 -8.54 7.58 18.31
N LYS A 27 -9.78 7.23 17.99
CA LYS A 27 -10.22 5.84 17.84
C LYS A 27 -10.90 5.66 16.49
N MET A 28 -10.47 4.69 15.70
CA MET A 28 -11.03 4.43 14.38
C MET A 28 -11.07 2.95 14.02
N ASP A 29 -12.04 2.57 13.22
CA ASP A 29 -12.08 1.25 12.58
C ASP A 29 -11.59 1.41 11.15
N GLU A 30 -10.57 0.65 10.76
CA GLU A 30 -10.03 0.62 9.40
C GLU A 30 -10.22 -0.76 8.78
N LYS A 31 -10.64 -0.78 7.52
CA LYS A 31 -10.66 -1.98 6.70
C LYS A 31 -9.50 -1.94 5.71
N SER A 32 -8.62 -2.95 5.78
CA SER A 32 -7.51 -3.12 4.85
C SER A 32 -7.69 -4.39 4.03
N GLN A 33 -7.42 -4.34 2.73
CA GLN A 33 -7.44 -5.51 1.85
C GLN A 33 -6.29 -5.47 0.85
N VAL A 34 -5.57 -6.58 0.74
CA VAL A 34 -4.55 -6.77 -0.30
C VAL A 34 -5.01 -7.88 -1.25
N LYS A 35 -4.98 -7.58 -2.54
CA LYS A 35 -5.22 -8.52 -3.64
C LYS A 35 -3.97 -8.59 -4.50
N PHE A 36 -3.64 -9.79 -4.96
CA PHE A 36 -2.57 -10.00 -5.92
C PHE A 36 -3.15 -10.35 -7.29
N GLY A 37 -2.41 -10.03 -8.35
CA GLY A 37 -2.71 -10.45 -9.70
C GLY A 37 -2.33 -11.90 -9.98
N GLY A 38 -2.70 -12.37 -11.17
CA GLY A 38 -2.24 -13.64 -11.71
C GLY A 38 -2.58 -14.87 -10.86
N MET A 39 -1.71 -15.88 -10.91
CA MET A 39 -1.91 -17.15 -10.21
C MET A 39 -1.86 -17.01 -8.68
N LEU A 40 -1.01 -16.12 -8.17
CA LEU A 40 -0.94 -15.84 -6.72
C LEU A 40 -2.25 -15.25 -6.22
N GLY A 41 -2.84 -14.32 -6.97
CA GLY A 41 -4.18 -13.79 -6.70
C GLY A 41 -5.26 -14.86 -6.64
N LYS A 42 -5.29 -15.74 -7.64
CA LYS A 42 -6.22 -16.88 -7.69
C LYS A 42 -6.03 -17.79 -6.47
N MET A 43 -4.79 -18.15 -6.14
CA MET A 43 -4.48 -19.01 -4.99
C MET A 43 -4.89 -18.36 -3.66
N MET A 44 -4.57 -17.07 -3.46
CA MET A 44 -4.99 -16.32 -2.27
C MET A 44 -6.51 -16.22 -2.16
N ASN A 45 -7.22 -16.06 -3.28
CA ASN A 45 -8.67 -16.02 -3.25
C ASN A 45 -9.29 -17.40 -2.95
N PHE A 46 -8.67 -18.51 -3.37
CA PHE A 46 -9.16 -19.85 -3.04
C PHE A 46 -8.78 -20.30 -1.62
N PHE A 47 -7.55 -20.02 -1.18
CA PHE A 47 -6.98 -20.58 0.06
C PHE A 47 -6.75 -19.56 1.19
N GLY A 48 -6.81 -18.26 0.94
CA GLY A 48 -6.47 -17.20 1.90
C GLY A 48 -7.53 -16.90 2.97
N GLY A 49 -8.61 -17.67 3.03
CA GLY A 49 -9.68 -17.49 4.02
C GLY A 49 -10.46 -16.18 3.87
N LYS A 50 -11.27 -15.86 4.88
CA LYS A 50 -12.18 -14.69 4.86
C LYS A 50 -11.43 -13.36 4.78
N ALA A 51 -10.33 -13.19 5.52
CA ALA A 51 -9.56 -11.95 5.55
C ALA A 51 -8.94 -11.59 4.19
N ALA A 52 -8.48 -12.57 3.40
CA ALA A 52 -7.99 -12.30 2.05
C ALA A 52 -9.13 -11.88 1.09
N LYS A 53 -10.30 -12.50 1.22
CA LYS A 53 -11.48 -12.26 0.36
C LYS A 53 -12.20 -10.95 0.66
N GLU A 54 -12.38 -10.65 1.93
CA GLU A 54 -13.24 -9.55 2.39
C GLU A 54 -12.44 -8.37 2.96
N GLY A 55 -11.15 -8.56 3.26
CA GLY A 55 -10.33 -7.59 3.99
C GLY A 55 -10.28 -7.89 5.49
N LEU A 56 -9.30 -7.32 6.16
CA LEU A 56 -9.12 -7.34 7.60
C LEU A 56 -9.63 -6.02 8.18
N VAL A 57 -10.56 -6.10 9.13
CA VAL A 57 -10.97 -4.94 9.92
C VAL A 57 -10.08 -4.88 11.16
N SER A 58 -9.52 -3.71 11.43
CA SER A 58 -8.74 -3.43 12.64
C SER A 58 -9.26 -2.18 13.34
N SER A 59 -9.30 -2.21 14.66
CA SER A 59 -9.49 -1.02 15.49
C SER A 59 -8.13 -0.40 15.74
N ILE A 60 -8.03 0.92 15.56
CA ILE A 60 -6.86 1.72 15.86
C ILE A 60 -7.24 2.70 16.97
N SER A 61 -6.43 2.72 18.02
CA SER A 61 -6.55 3.66 19.13
C SER A 61 -5.23 4.38 19.30
N LEU A 62 -5.24 5.71 19.32
CA LEU A 62 -4.08 6.55 19.48
C LEU A 62 -4.35 7.56 20.61
N LYS A 63 -3.40 7.65 21.54
CA LYS A 63 -3.44 8.57 22.66
C LYS A 63 -2.03 9.07 22.94
N GLY A 64 -1.78 10.32 22.57
CA GLY A 64 -0.45 10.93 22.64
C GLY A 64 0.59 10.12 21.87
N ASP A 65 1.52 9.51 22.61
CA ASP A 65 2.67 8.78 22.05
C ASP A 65 2.49 7.26 22.04
N ARG A 66 1.26 6.77 22.21
CA ARG A 66 0.95 5.35 22.18
C ARG A 66 -0.18 5.04 21.20
N ARG A 67 0.09 4.15 20.26
CA ARG A 67 -0.87 3.66 19.26
C ARG A 67 -1.06 2.16 19.42
N LEU A 68 -2.30 1.70 19.51
CA LEU A 68 -2.71 0.30 19.46
C LEU A 68 -3.44 0.04 18.15
N THR A 69 -3.06 -1.02 17.43
CA THR A 69 -3.80 -1.58 16.29
C THR A 69 -4.21 -2.99 16.65
N LEU A 70 -5.50 -3.29 16.55
CA LEU A 70 -6.08 -4.55 17.02
C LEU A 70 -6.98 -5.15 15.95
N SER A 71 -6.72 -6.40 15.62
CA SER A 71 -7.62 -7.27 14.87
C SER A 71 -8.17 -8.37 15.77
N ASP A 72 -9.10 -9.17 15.25
CA ASP A 72 -9.68 -10.32 15.97
C ASP A 72 -8.65 -11.38 16.41
N THR A 73 -7.44 -11.36 15.86
CA THR A 73 -6.46 -12.44 16.06
C THR A 73 -5.12 -12.00 16.63
N ALA A 74 -4.78 -10.72 16.48
CA ALA A 74 -3.48 -10.17 16.82
C ALA A 74 -3.58 -8.65 16.94
N GLY A 75 -2.58 -8.03 17.54
CA GLY A 75 -2.44 -6.58 17.55
C GLY A 75 -1.00 -6.14 17.75
N GLN A 76 -0.82 -4.84 17.66
CA GLN A 76 0.46 -4.16 17.82
C GLN A 76 0.27 -2.91 18.66
N ILE A 77 1.17 -2.67 19.61
CA ILE A 77 1.30 -1.37 20.26
C ILE A 77 2.62 -0.75 19.83
N VAL A 78 2.59 0.48 19.35
CA VAL A 78 3.77 1.33 19.16
C VAL A 78 3.76 2.37 20.29
N ASP A 79 4.81 2.38 21.10
CA ASP A 79 4.99 3.34 22.18
C ASP A 79 6.25 4.18 21.93
N LEU A 80 6.06 5.46 21.62
CA LEU A 80 7.14 6.38 21.31
C LEU A 80 7.87 6.88 22.57
N ASN A 81 7.24 6.79 23.74
CA ASN A 81 7.86 7.16 25.02
C ASN A 81 8.78 6.05 25.52
N GLU A 82 8.33 4.80 25.44
CA GLU A 82 9.15 3.64 25.79
C GLU A 82 10.15 3.24 24.70
N GLU A 83 10.00 3.78 23.49
CA GLU A 83 10.73 3.37 22.28
C GLU A 83 10.64 1.86 22.03
N LYS A 84 9.42 1.32 22.09
CA LYS A 84 9.13 -0.11 21.95
C LYS A 84 7.93 -0.37 21.06
N VAL A 85 7.96 -1.53 20.42
CA VAL A 85 6.83 -2.14 19.73
C VAL A 85 6.46 -3.44 20.42
N TYR A 86 5.18 -3.62 20.74
CA TYR A 86 4.62 -4.84 21.31
C TYR A 86 3.78 -5.54 20.26
N ASP A 87 4.26 -6.65 19.71
CA ASP A 87 3.49 -7.48 18.79
C ASP A 87 2.85 -8.63 19.54
N PHE A 88 1.53 -8.78 19.46
CA PHE A 88 0.83 -9.83 20.21
C PHE A 88 -0.13 -10.66 19.37
N ASP A 89 -0.28 -11.91 19.80
CA ASP A 89 -1.12 -12.94 19.20
C ASP A 89 -2.17 -13.37 20.23
N LEU A 90 -3.43 -13.06 19.96
CA LEU A 90 -4.53 -13.35 20.88
C LEU A 90 -4.86 -14.85 20.90
N LYS A 91 -4.63 -15.56 19.79
CA LYS A 91 -4.86 -17.01 19.70
C LYS A 91 -3.82 -17.78 20.49
N LYS A 92 -2.55 -17.38 20.39
CA LYS A 92 -1.44 -18.01 21.12
C LYS A 92 -1.29 -17.48 22.54
N LYS A 93 -2.00 -16.39 22.88
CA LYS A 93 -1.87 -15.67 24.15
C LYS A 93 -0.43 -15.27 24.45
N THR A 94 0.28 -14.80 23.42
CA THR A 94 1.70 -14.42 23.52
C THR A 94 1.93 -13.02 22.99
N TYR A 95 2.92 -12.32 23.54
CA TYR A 95 3.42 -11.07 22.96
C TYR A 95 4.95 -11.06 22.89
N LYS A 96 5.50 -10.28 21.96
CA LYS A 96 6.93 -9.99 21.82
C LYS A 96 7.12 -8.48 21.95
N VAL A 97 8.23 -8.07 22.56
CA VAL A 97 8.67 -6.68 22.60
C VAL A 97 9.89 -6.53 21.69
N THR A 98 9.93 -5.48 20.89
CA THR A 98 11.09 -5.09 20.08
C THR A 98 11.40 -3.62 20.37
N THR A 99 12.65 -3.28 20.64
CA THR A 99 13.04 -1.87 20.89
C THR A 99 13.28 -1.11 19.60
N PHE A 100 13.22 0.22 19.64
CA PHE A 100 13.55 1.05 18.48
C PHE A 100 15.02 0.92 18.10
N GLU A 101 15.91 0.72 19.08
CA GLU A 101 17.32 0.42 18.82
C GLU A 101 17.48 -0.87 18.01
N GLU A 102 16.80 -1.95 18.40
CA GLU A 102 16.84 -3.21 17.66
C GLU A 102 16.29 -3.05 16.23
N MET A 103 15.23 -2.27 16.06
CA MET A 103 14.68 -1.96 14.73
C MET A 103 15.65 -1.12 13.90
N ARG A 104 16.25 -0.06 14.46
CA ARG A 104 17.28 0.75 13.80
C ARG A 104 18.45 -0.12 13.34
N ARG A 105 18.93 -1.04 14.18
CA ARG A 105 19.98 -1.99 13.81
C ARG A 105 19.57 -2.87 12.64
N GLN A 106 18.36 -3.43 12.67
CA GLN A 106 17.84 -4.25 11.56
C GLN A 106 17.71 -3.45 10.25
N ILE A 107 17.27 -2.19 10.35
CA ILE A 107 17.19 -1.27 9.20
C ILE A 107 18.59 -1.04 8.62
N GLU A 108 19.57 -0.74 9.47
CA GLU A 108 20.95 -0.50 9.04
C GLU A 108 21.60 -1.76 8.44
N GLU A 109 21.39 -2.93 9.04
CA GLU A 109 21.86 -4.21 8.49
C GLU A 109 21.24 -4.51 7.12
N ALA A 110 19.92 -4.33 6.99
CA ALA A 110 19.21 -4.50 5.73
C ALA A 110 19.71 -3.52 4.67
N ARG A 111 19.99 -2.28 5.08
CA ARG A 111 20.53 -1.23 4.22
C ARG A 111 21.93 -1.55 3.73
N GLN A 112 22.86 -1.90 4.63
CA GLN A 112 24.22 -2.28 4.25
C GLN A 112 24.23 -3.49 3.31
N LYS A 113 23.30 -4.44 3.51
CA LYS A 113 23.15 -5.57 2.59
C LYS A 113 22.69 -5.10 1.21
N ALA A 114 21.68 -4.23 1.14
CA ALA A 114 21.21 -3.67 -0.12
C ALA A 114 22.29 -2.87 -0.85
N GLU A 115 23.06 -2.03 -0.14
CA GLU A 115 24.18 -1.28 -0.71
C GLU A 115 25.27 -2.21 -1.28
N LYS A 116 25.62 -3.27 -0.54
CA LYS A 116 26.60 -4.28 -1.02
C LYS A 116 26.09 -5.04 -2.25
N GLU A 117 24.80 -5.36 -2.30
CA GLU A 117 24.20 -6.00 -3.47
C GLU A 117 24.17 -5.05 -4.67
N ALA A 118 23.80 -3.79 -4.48
CA ALA A 118 23.83 -2.76 -5.52
C ALA A 118 25.25 -2.49 -6.05
N ALA A 119 26.26 -2.41 -5.17
CA ALA A 119 27.66 -2.25 -5.57
C ALA A 119 28.14 -3.44 -6.42
N LYS A 120 27.82 -4.69 -5.99
CA LYS A 120 28.13 -5.90 -6.77
C LYS A 120 27.45 -5.94 -8.13
N SER A 121 26.23 -5.44 -8.24
CA SER A 121 25.52 -5.33 -9.52
C SER A 121 26.19 -4.32 -10.46
N LYS A 122 26.64 -3.16 -9.93
CA LYS A 122 27.41 -2.16 -10.69
C LYS A 122 28.76 -2.71 -11.17
N GLU A 123 29.50 -3.42 -10.30
CA GLU A 123 30.79 -4.05 -10.65
C GLU A 123 30.66 -5.13 -11.75
N LYS A 124 29.50 -5.79 -11.83
CA LYS A 124 29.20 -6.79 -12.87
C LYS A 124 28.71 -6.18 -14.19
N GLY A 125 28.76 -4.85 -14.34
CA GLY A 125 28.29 -4.15 -15.54
C GLY A 125 26.78 -4.27 -15.77
N GLN A 126 26.02 -4.66 -14.75
CA GLN A 126 24.55 -4.69 -14.80
C GLN A 126 23.99 -3.31 -14.43
N GLU A 127 24.46 -2.27 -15.11
CA GLU A 127 23.78 -0.97 -15.05
C GLU A 127 22.50 -1.11 -15.88
N GLY A 128 21.37 -1.20 -15.18
CA GLY A 128 20.07 -1.09 -15.81
C GLY A 128 19.90 0.29 -16.46
N PRO A 129 18.96 0.42 -17.41
CA PRO A 129 18.68 1.71 -18.02
C PRO A 129 18.36 2.77 -16.96
N GLU A 130 18.76 4.01 -17.20
CA GLU A 130 18.36 5.13 -16.34
C GLU A 130 16.84 5.21 -16.36
N MET A 131 16.23 5.21 -15.17
CA MET A 131 14.77 5.25 -15.03
C MET A 131 14.30 6.68 -14.82
N GLU A 132 13.12 7.00 -15.34
CA GLU A 132 12.40 8.25 -15.14
C GLU A 132 11.10 7.96 -14.39
N VAL A 133 10.72 8.89 -13.51
CA VAL A 133 9.48 8.82 -12.73
C VAL A 133 8.63 10.03 -13.10
N GLU A 134 7.44 9.77 -13.61
CA GLU A 134 6.44 10.79 -13.90
C GLU A 134 5.32 10.71 -12.85
N ILE A 135 4.98 11.86 -12.25
CA ILE A 135 3.88 11.95 -11.27
C ILE A 135 2.82 12.91 -11.81
N ASP A 136 1.63 12.37 -12.04
CA ASP A 136 0.42 13.13 -12.35
C ASP A 136 -0.58 13.07 -11.20
N MET A 137 -1.35 14.13 -11.03
CA MET A 137 -2.37 14.21 -10.00
C MET A 137 -3.58 14.98 -10.52
N LYS A 138 -4.75 14.40 -10.29
CA LYS A 138 -6.01 14.90 -10.81
C LYS A 138 -7.09 14.88 -9.74
N GLU A 139 -7.66 16.04 -9.45
CA GLU A 139 -8.97 16.16 -8.83
C GLU A 139 -10.03 15.84 -9.87
N THR A 140 -10.88 14.84 -9.61
CA THR A 140 -11.85 14.37 -10.62
C THR A 140 -13.15 15.17 -10.60
N GLY A 141 -13.37 15.98 -9.55
CA GLY A 141 -14.64 16.64 -9.25
C GLY A 141 -15.73 15.70 -8.72
N GLN A 142 -15.45 14.40 -8.60
CA GLN A 142 -16.39 13.44 -8.03
C GLN A 142 -16.43 13.56 -6.50
N THR A 143 -17.62 13.35 -5.95
CA THR A 143 -17.87 13.38 -4.50
C THR A 143 -18.51 12.08 -4.02
N LYS A 144 -18.13 11.61 -2.84
CA LYS A 144 -18.68 10.41 -2.19
C LYS A 144 -18.74 10.62 -0.69
N ALA A 145 -19.85 10.24 -0.06
CA ALA A 145 -19.93 10.23 1.40
C ALA A 145 -19.25 8.97 1.97
N ILE A 146 -18.30 9.14 2.89
CA ILE A 146 -17.61 8.05 3.61
C ILE A 146 -17.58 8.39 5.09
N GLY A 147 -18.06 7.49 5.95
CA GLY A 147 -18.07 7.72 7.40
C GLY A 147 -18.83 8.98 7.85
N GLY A 148 -19.80 9.46 7.06
CA GLY A 148 -20.53 10.71 7.32
C GLY A 148 -19.83 11.98 6.83
N HIS A 149 -18.62 11.86 6.26
CA HIS A 149 -17.89 12.99 5.66
C HIS A 149 -18.13 13.04 4.15
N ASN A 150 -18.32 14.25 3.60
CA ASN A 150 -18.35 14.45 2.15
C ASN A 150 -16.91 14.48 1.62
N CYS A 151 -16.53 13.44 0.87
CA CYS A 151 -15.18 13.30 0.34
C CYS A 151 -15.11 13.69 -1.13
N GLN A 152 -14.01 14.30 -1.55
CA GLN A 152 -13.67 14.55 -2.95
C GLN A 152 -12.63 13.54 -3.44
N GLN A 153 -12.75 13.11 -4.70
CA GLN A 153 -11.82 12.15 -5.27
C GLN A 153 -10.58 12.82 -5.86
N VAL A 154 -9.42 12.34 -5.45
CA VAL A 154 -8.10 12.68 -5.99
C VAL A 154 -7.46 11.40 -6.51
N VAL A 155 -7.05 11.39 -7.78
CA VAL A 155 -6.32 10.28 -8.38
C VAL A 155 -4.89 10.74 -8.64
N MET A 156 -3.92 10.04 -8.05
CA MET A 156 -2.50 10.21 -8.33
C MET A 156 -2.00 9.04 -9.17
N THR A 157 -1.23 9.34 -10.21
CA THR A 157 -0.64 8.35 -11.11
C THR A 157 0.86 8.53 -11.12
N ILE A 158 1.59 7.45 -10.80
CA ILE A 158 3.06 7.40 -10.82
C ILE A 158 3.47 6.39 -11.87
N LYS A 159 4.22 6.84 -12.88
CA LYS A 159 4.80 5.98 -13.92
C LYS A 159 6.29 5.88 -13.71
N THR A 160 6.81 4.66 -13.74
CA THR A 160 8.26 4.41 -13.73
C THR A 160 8.63 3.66 -15.00
N HIS A 161 9.48 4.26 -15.83
CA HIS A 161 9.89 3.71 -17.12
C HIS A 161 11.32 4.11 -17.46
N GLU A 162 11.90 3.53 -18.51
CA GLU A 162 13.22 3.95 -19.01
C GLU A 162 13.17 5.41 -19.50
N LYS A 163 14.16 6.20 -19.09
CA LYS A 163 14.30 7.61 -19.42
C LYS A 163 14.36 7.85 -20.92
N GLY A 164 13.66 8.88 -21.40
CA GLY A 164 13.62 9.24 -22.82
C GLY A 164 12.76 8.33 -23.71
N LYS A 165 12.08 7.34 -23.13
CA LYS A 165 11.05 6.52 -23.78
C LYS A 165 9.73 6.69 -23.05
N THR A 166 8.61 6.54 -23.76
CA THR A 166 7.29 6.44 -23.12
C THR A 166 7.11 5.08 -22.45
N ILE A 167 6.25 4.98 -21.43
CA ILE A 167 5.97 3.71 -20.74
C ILE A 167 5.42 2.63 -21.69
N GLU A 168 4.75 3.01 -22.78
CA GLU A 168 4.28 2.06 -23.81
C GLU A 168 5.42 1.50 -24.67
N GLN A 169 6.53 2.23 -24.79
CA GLN A 169 7.70 1.82 -25.58
C GLN A 169 8.65 0.92 -24.78
N SER A 170 8.96 1.30 -23.54
CA SER A 170 9.90 0.55 -22.69
C SER A 170 9.23 -0.43 -21.73
N GLY A 171 7.90 -0.36 -21.61
CA GLY A 171 7.20 -0.98 -20.50
C GLY A 171 7.56 -0.28 -19.18
N GLY A 172 7.06 -0.81 -18.07
CA GLY A 172 7.40 -0.26 -16.77
C GLY A 172 6.39 -0.60 -15.70
N LEU A 173 6.38 0.24 -14.66
CA LEU A 173 5.43 0.16 -13.57
C LEU A 173 4.49 1.36 -13.61
N LEU A 174 3.20 1.08 -13.53
CA LEU A 174 2.16 2.07 -13.34
C LEU A 174 1.59 1.87 -11.94
N MET A 175 1.65 2.90 -11.11
CA MET A 175 1.01 2.94 -9.81
C MET A 175 -0.08 3.99 -9.82
N THR A 176 -1.31 3.58 -9.52
CA THR A 176 -2.46 4.48 -9.39
C THR A 176 -2.90 4.48 -7.94
N VAL A 177 -3.00 5.66 -7.34
CA VAL A 177 -3.49 5.89 -5.98
C VAL A 177 -4.78 6.69 -6.08
N ASP A 178 -5.92 6.02 -5.93
CA ASP A 178 -7.25 6.63 -5.92
C ASP A 178 -7.66 6.91 -4.47
N MET A 179 -7.82 8.19 -4.12
CA MET A 179 -8.06 8.65 -2.77
C MET A 179 -9.39 9.42 -2.69
N TRP A 180 -10.15 9.15 -1.63
CA TRP A 180 -11.33 9.92 -1.26
C TRP A 180 -10.98 10.77 -0.04
N MET A 181 -10.86 12.09 -0.25
CA MET A 181 -10.35 13.06 0.72
C MET A 181 -11.50 13.79 1.40
N ALA A 182 -11.60 13.70 2.73
CA ALA A 182 -12.50 14.52 3.53
C ALA A 182 -11.79 15.80 4.02
N PRO A 183 -12.48 16.96 4.03
CA PRO A 183 -11.90 18.17 4.59
C PRO A 183 -11.75 18.05 6.13
N ASP A 184 -10.61 18.54 6.64
CA ASP A 184 -10.36 18.87 8.05
C ASP A 184 -10.75 17.83 9.12
N VAL A 185 -10.45 16.55 8.87
CA VAL A 185 -10.63 15.50 9.88
C VAL A 185 -9.46 15.52 10.87
N LYS A 186 -9.67 16.13 12.05
CA LYS A 186 -8.65 16.24 13.13
C LYS A 186 -7.95 14.92 13.45
N ALA A 187 -8.70 13.82 13.44
CA ALA A 187 -8.14 12.50 13.71
C ALA A 187 -7.07 12.08 12.68
N GLY A 188 -7.24 12.44 11.40
CA GLY A 188 -6.25 12.19 10.36
C GLY A 188 -4.95 12.94 10.61
N GLN A 189 -5.03 14.19 11.05
CA GLN A 189 -3.86 15.02 11.37
C GLN A 189 -3.07 14.46 12.55
N GLU A 190 -3.73 13.99 13.60
CA GLU A 190 -3.06 13.37 14.74
C GLU A 190 -2.37 12.06 14.33
N MET A 191 -3.05 11.20 13.56
CA MET A 191 -2.47 9.97 13.04
C MET A 191 -1.23 10.24 12.18
N ALA A 192 -1.30 11.20 11.25
CA ALA A 192 -0.17 11.60 10.42
C ALA A 192 1.01 12.11 11.25
N ALA A 193 0.75 12.88 12.31
CA ALA A 193 1.80 13.39 13.17
C ALA A 193 2.44 12.33 14.05
N PHE A 194 1.67 11.37 14.56
CA PHE A 194 2.21 10.21 15.27
C PHE A 194 3.13 9.41 14.35
N GLU A 195 2.68 9.08 13.13
CA GLU A 195 3.48 8.31 12.16
C GLU A 195 4.76 9.07 11.76
N ARG A 196 4.71 10.40 11.63
CA ARG A 196 5.91 11.22 11.44
C ARG A 196 6.90 11.08 12.60
N ARG A 197 6.44 11.23 13.85
CA ARG A 197 7.33 11.10 15.04
C ARG A 197 7.91 9.69 15.13
N TYR A 198 7.11 8.67 14.82
CA TYR A 198 7.57 7.28 14.79
C TYR A 198 8.65 7.06 13.71
N PHE A 199 8.39 7.55 12.49
CA PHE A 199 9.35 7.48 11.39
C PHE A 199 10.66 8.18 11.75
N GLU A 200 10.60 9.41 12.27
CA GLU A 200 11.78 10.17 12.67
C GLU A 200 12.61 9.44 13.74
N LYS A 201 11.93 8.78 14.69
CA LYS A 201 12.60 7.96 15.69
C LYS A 201 13.29 6.73 15.08
N LEU A 202 12.78 6.14 14.00
CA LEU A 202 13.38 4.94 13.40
C LEU A 202 14.43 5.23 12.31
N HIS A 203 14.20 6.26 11.50
CA HIS A 203 14.99 6.53 10.29
C HIS A 203 15.85 7.81 10.40
N GLY A 204 15.70 8.57 11.49
CA GLY A 204 16.27 9.91 11.60
C GLY A 204 15.41 10.93 10.86
N SER A 205 15.93 12.15 10.67
CA SER A 205 15.16 13.20 9.99
C SER A 205 14.82 12.81 8.55
N ALA A 206 13.69 13.30 8.07
CA ALA A 206 13.28 13.12 6.67
C ALA A 206 14.35 13.62 5.69
N ASP A 207 15.05 14.72 6.03
CA ASP A 207 16.12 15.29 5.22
C ASP A 207 17.33 14.35 5.12
N ALA A 208 17.76 13.75 6.23
CA ALA A 208 18.87 12.79 6.23
C ALA A 208 18.52 11.54 5.41
N SER A 209 17.30 11.03 5.60
CA SER A 209 16.78 9.90 4.82
C SER A 209 16.70 10.21 3.32
N MET A 210 16.25 11.41 2.97
CA MET A 210 16.15 11.87 1.58
C MET A 210 17.53 12.03 0.94
N LEU A 211 18.47 12.69 1.61
CA LEU A 211 19.84 12.86 1.13
C LEU A 211 20.48 11.50 0.85
N GLN A 212 20.25 10.54 1.74
CA GLN A 212 20.71 9.16 1.57
C GLN A 212 20.11 8.49 0.33
N ALA A 213 18.80 8.62 0.12
CA ALA A 213 18.11 8.03 -1.02
C ALA A 213 18.59 8.66 -2.35
N MET A 214 18.81 9.98 -2.38
CA MET A 214 19.33 10.70 -3.54
C MET A 214 20.75 10.25 -3.93
N ALA A 215 21.59 9.90 -2.95
CA ALA A 215 22.92 9.37 -3.22
C ALA A 215 22.89 7.98 -3.89
N LEU A 216 21.85 7.20 -3.62
CA LEU A 216 21.69 5.84 -4.16
C LEU A 216 20.97 5.82 -5.52
N TYR A 217 20.04 6.75 -5.74
CA TYR A 217 19.17 6.78 -6.92
C TYR A 217 19.26 8.13 -7.65
N PRO A 218 20.14 8.24 -8.66
CA PRO A 218 20.18 9.40 -9.56
C PRO A 218 18.82 9.60 -10.24
N GLY A 219 18.30 10.84 -10.27
CA GLY A 219 16.98 11.17 -10.85
C GLY A 219 15.82 11.22 -9.87
N LEU A 220 16.05 10.83 -8.61
CA LEU A 220 15.04 10.90 -7.54
C LEU A 220 14.72 12.34 -7.12
N ASP A 221 15.64 13.28 -7.35
CA ASP A 221 15.49 14.72 -7.10
C ASP A 221 14.28 15.32 -7.82
N LYS A 222 14.13 15.02 -9.12
CA LYS A 222 13.00 15.51 -9.93
C LYS A 222 11.68 14.92 -9.46
N ALA A 223 11.67 13.62 -9.16
CA ALA A 223 10.49 12.93 -8.66
C ALA A 223 10.03 13.51 -7.32
N PHE A 224 10.96 13.78 -6.40
CA PHE A 224 10.65 14.44 -5.12
C PHE A 224 10.14 15.87 -5.30
N ALA A 225 10.75 16.66 -6.18
CA ALA A 225 10.29 18.01 -6.45
C ALA A 225 8.86 18.01 -7.02
N GLN A 226 8.56 17.11 -7.97
CA GLN A 226 7.21 16.91 -8.49
C GLN A 226 6.25 16.49 -7.38
N MET A 227 6.62 15.49 -6.57
CA MET A 227 5.80 15.00 -5.47
C MET A 227 5.48 16.11 -4.48
N LYS A 228 6.46 16.91 -4.05
CA LYS A 228 6.27 18.06 -3.14
C LYS A 228 5.31 19.09 -3.73
N ASN A 229 5.42 19.37 -5.03
CA ASN A 229 4.55 20.33 -5.71
C ASN A 229 3.11 19.80 -5.86
N GLN A 230 2.94 18.50 -6.10
CA GLN A 230 1.61 17.89 -6.22
C GLN A 230 0.97 17.67 -4.85
N SER A 231 1.73 17.24 -3.83
CA SER A 231 1.21 17.02 -2.48
C SER A 231 0.70 18.31 -1.84
N ALA A 232 1.30 19.46 -2.14
CA ALA A 232 0.82 20.75 -1.68
C ALA A 232 -0.57 21.13 -2.22
N LYS A 233 -1.07 20.44 -3.25
CA LYS A 233 -2.43 20.64 -3.80
C LYS A 233 -3.46 19.72 -3.16
N VAL A 234 -3.04 18.70 -2.42
CA VAL A 234 -3.94 17.75 -1.77
C VAL A 234 -4.13 18.18 -0.34
N GLU A 235 -5.31 18.70 -0.05
CA GLU A 235 -5.73 19.02 1.32
C GLU A 235 -6.73 17.98 1.84
N GLY A 236 -6.75 17.81 3.16
CA GLY A 236 -7.69 16.94 3.85
C GLY A 236 -7.12 15.60 4.28
N THR A 237 -8.02 14.72 4.74
CA THR A 237 -7.70 13.40 5.28
C THR A 237 -8.22 12.31 4.34
N PRO A 238 -7.39 11.34 3.92
CA PRO A 238 -7.85 10.23 3.11
C PRO A 238 -8.77 9.33 3.94
N MET A 239 -10.06 9.28 3.57
CA MET A 239 -11.04 8.39 4.18
C MET A 239 -11.05 7.02 3.51
N GLN A 240 -10.61 6.96 2.26
CA GLN A 240 -10.38 5.71 1.54
C GLN A 240 -9.23 5.91 0.56
N SER A 241 -8.36 4.91 0.43
CA SER A 241 -7.25 4.86 -0.53
C SER A 241 -7.20 3.50 -1.20
N VAL A 242 -7.16 3.49 -2.53
CA VAL A 242 -6.92 2.28 -3.33
C VAL A 242 -5.63 2.47 -4.13
N ILE A 243 -4.60 1.72 -3.77
CA ILE A 243 -3.37 1.64 -4.54
C ILE A 243 -3.46 0.45 -5.48
N THR A 244 -3.25 0.67 -6.78
CA THR A 244 -3.10 -0.37 -7.77
C THR A 244 -1.72 -0.27 -8.40
N VAL A 245 -0.95 -1.35 -8.36
CA VAL A 245 0.36 -1.48 -9.02
C VAL A 245 0.21 -2.43 -10.20
N GLU A 246 0.60 -1.96 -11.38
CA GLU A 246 0.43 -2.66 -12.65
C GLU A 246 1.78 -2.75 -13.36
N ALA A 247 2.06 -3.91 -13.96
CA ALA A 247 3.12 -4.02 -14.95
C ALA A 247 2.57 -3.54 -16.29
N VAL A 248 3.22 -2.56 -16.89
CA VAL A 248 2.91 -2.14 -18.25
C VAL A 248 3.84 -2.92 -19.19
N PRO A 249 3.30 -3.84 -20.00
CA PRO A 249 4.10 -4.56 -20.99
C PRO A 249 4.51 -3.66 -22.16
N THR A 250 5.62 -3.98 -22.82
CA THR A 250 5.98 -3.33 -24.09
C THR A 250 5.00 -3.74 -25.20
N LYS A 251 5.00 -2.99 -26.31
CA LYS A 251 4.21 -3.35 -27.51
C LYS A 251 4.55 -4.74 -28.05
N GLU A 252 5.82 -5.14 -28.02
CA GLU A 252 6.27 -6.47 -28.44
C GLU A 252 5.75 -7.56 -27.51
N GLN A 253 5.77 -7.33 -26.19
CA GLN A 253 5.23 -8.25 -25.20
C GLN A 253 3.72 -8.42 -25.35
N LEU A 254 2.99 -7.33 -25.61
CA LEU A 254 1.56 -7.38 -25.92
C LEU A 254 1.28 -8.19 -27.18
N ALA A 255 2.05 -7.99 -28.25
CA ALA A 255 1.90 -8.75 -29.48
C ALA A 255 2.18 -10.25 -29.29
N GLN A 256 3.15 -10.61 -28.44
CA GLN A 256 3.44 -12.01 -28.09
C GLN A 256 2.34 -12.64 -27.24
N GLN A 257 1.82 -11.93 -26.24
CA GLN A 257 0.70 -12.41 -25.42
C GLN A 257 -0.58 -12.62 -26.24
N GLN A 258 -0.85 -11.74 -27.21
CA GLN A 258 -1.99 -11.88 -28.12
C GLN A 258 -1.85 -13.12 -29.02
N LYS A 259 -0.65 -13.42 -29.51
CA LYS A 259 -0.38 -14.63 -30.28
C LYS A 259 -0.56 -15.90 -29.45
N GLN A 260 -0.05 -15.92 -28.21
CA GLN A 260 -0.21 -17.06 -27.30
C GLN A 260 -1.68 -17.31 -26.92
N GLN A 261 -2.47 -16.26 -26.70
CA GLN A 261 -3.91 -16.39 -26.42
C GLN A 261 -4.69 -16.91 -27.64
N GLN A 262 -4.33 -16.50 -28.86
CA GLN A 262 -4.92 -17.06 -30.08
C GLN A 262 -4.53 -18.52 -30.32
N GLU A 263 -3.30 -18.91 -29.98
CA GLU A 263 -2.86 -20.30 -30.07
C GLU A 263 -3.54 -21.20 -29.02
N GLU A 264 -3.71 -20.74 -27.78
CA GLU A 264 -4.47 -21.46 -26.73
C GLU A 264 -5.97 -21.59 -27.05
N GLU A 265 -6.59 -20.59 -27.70
CA GLU A 265 -7.98 -20.70 -28.19
C GLU A 265 -8.11 -21.62 -29.43
N SER A 266 -7.03 -21.85 -30.18
CA SER A 266 -7.03 -22.70 -31.39
C SER A 266 -6.55 -24.14 -31.15
N GLY A 267 -5.85 -24.42 -30.04
CA GLY A 267 -5.22 -25.71 -29.74
C GLY A 267 -6.02 -26.72 -28.91
N GLY A 268 -7.25 -26.39 -28.48
CA GLY A 268 -8.07 -27.24 -27.61
C GLY A 268 -9.31 -27.83 -28.29
N GLY A 269 -9.16 -29.00 -28.92
CA GLY A 269 -10.21 -30.01 -29.17
C GLY A 269 -11.62 -29.52 -29.53
N GLY A 270 -11.93 -29.49 -30.82
CA GLY A 270 -13.27 -29.23 -31.33
C GLY A 270 -14.34 -30.14 -30.71
N LEU A 271 -15.33 -29.53 -30.07
CA LEU A 271 -16.74 -29.96 -29.94
C LEU A 271 -17.54 -29.07 -28.96
N ILE A 272 -16.91 -28.20 -28.16
CA ILE A 272 -17.60 -27.33 -27.18
C ILE A 272 -17.88 -25.91 -27.71
N GLY A 273 -17.17 -25.46 -28.75
CA GLY A 273 -17.28 -24.09 -29.30
C GLY A 273 -18.63 -23.71 -29.92
N GLY A 274 -19.46 -24.70 -30.30
CA GLY A 274 -20.78 -24.46 -30.90
C GLY A 274 -21.82 -23.94 -29.90
N PHE A 275 -21.71 -24.31 -28.62
CA PHE A 275 -22.70 -23.97 -27.59
C PHE A 275 -22.42 -22.63 -26.90
N ALA A 276 -21.16 -22.20 -26.79
CA ALA A 276 -20.80 -20.91 -26.20
C ALA A 276 -21.26 -19.71 -27.08
N LYS A 277 -21.28 -19.88 -28.41
CA LYS A 277 -21.68 -18.82 -29.35
C LYS A 277 -23.17 -18.46 -29.28
N ARG A 278 -24.02 -19.32 -28.71
CA ARG A 278 -25.47 -19.08 -28.58
C ARG A 278 -25.87 -18.45 -27.24
N LEU A 279 -25.01 -18.54 -26.21
CA LEU A 279 -25.22 -17.88 -24.91
C LEU A 279 -24.58 -16.48 -24.83
N GLY A 280 -23.57 -16.19 -25.66
CA GLY A 280 -22.92 -14.87 -25.70
C GLY A 280 -23.72 -13.73 -26.35
N ARG A 281 -24.82 -14.02 -27.06
CA ARG A 281 -25.64 -12.99 -27.74
C ARG A 281 -26.71 -12.33 -26.87
N LYS A 282 -26.78 -12.64 -25.56
CA LYS A 282 -27.80 -12.10 -24.65
C LYS A 282 -27.26 -11.19 -23.54
N LYS A 283 -26.00 -10.75 -23.64
CA LYS A 283 -25.33 -9.93 -22.61
C LYS A 283 -24.67 -8.67 -23.19
N ASN A 284 -25.28 -8.11 -24.23
CA ASN A 284 -24.74 -6.98 -25.00
C ASN A 284 -25.47 -5.65 -24.76
N ASP A 285 -26.25 -5.50 -23.69
CA ASP A 285 -27.01 -4.28 -23.39
C ASP A 285 -26.59 -3.52 -22.12
N ASP A 286 -25.48 -3.88 -21.47
CA ASP A 286 -24.91 -3.07 -20.37
C ASP A 286 -23.53 -2.52 -20.73
N GLN A 287 -23.45 -1.85 -21.88
CA GLN A 287 -22.27 -1.14 -22.33
C GLN A 287 -22.44 0.37 -22.16
N GLN A 288 -22.42 0.85 -20.91
CA GLN A 288 -22.10 2.26 -20.63
C GLN A 288 -21.55 2.48 -19.22
N SER A 289 -20.26 2.19 -19.04
CA SER A 289 -19.40 2.88 -18.08
C SER A 289 -17.96 2.83 -18.60
N GLY A 290 -17.47 3.96 -19.07
CA GLY A 290 -16.18 4.07 -19.76
C GLY A 290 -14.96 3.85 -18.87
N GLY A 291 -13.84 3.53 -19.53
CA GLY A 291 -12.48 3.77 -19.02
C GLY A 291 -11.82 2.67 -18.18
N ASP A 292 -12.46 2.19 -17.10
CA ASP A 292 -11.71 1.59 -15.98
C ASP A 292 -11.52 0.07 -15.99
N ALA A 293 -12.19 -0.66 -16.89
CA ALA A 293 -12.22 -2.12 -16.85
C ALA A 293 -11.05 -2.79 -17.60
N ALA A 294 -10.40 -2.09 -18.52
CA ALA A 294 -9.31 -2.66 -19.33
C ALA A 294 -7.93 -2.59 -18.63
N ALA A 295 -7.71 -1.58 -17.78
CA ALA A 295 -6.44 -1.39 -17.06
C ALA A 295 -6.13 -2.55 -16.10
N LYS A 296 -7.13 -3.00 -15.33
CA LYS A 296 -6.95 -3.97 -14.22
C LYS A 296 -6.48 -5.38 -14.60
N LYS A 297 -6.31 -5.70 -15.90
CA LYS A 297 -5.85 -7.03 -16.34
C LYS A 297 -4.38 -7.30 -15.98
N ASN A 298 -3.57 -6.25 -15.83
CA ASN A 298 -2.14 -6.35 -15.52
C ASN A 298 -1.79 -5.93 -14.10
N ALA A 299 -2.80 -5.75 -13.24
CA ALA A 299 -2.59 -5.44 -11.83
C ALA A 299 -1.81 -6.57 -11.15
N ILE A 300 -0.63 -6.25 -10.65
CA ILE A 300 0.21 -7.15 -9.84
C ILE A 300 -0.31 -7.18 -8.42
N MET A 301 -0.74 -6.02 -7.92
CA MET A 301 -1.19 -5.84 -6.56
C MET A 301 -2.21 -4.72 -6.49
N THR A 302 -3.27 -4.92 -5.71
CA THR A 302 -4.21 -3.88 -5.30
C THR A 302 -4.31 -3.87 -3.78
N MET A 303 -4.05 -2.73 -3.17
CA MET A 303 -4.25 -2.49 -1.75
C MET A 303 -5.40 -1.50 -1.56
N ASN A 304 -6.35 -1.82 -0.70
CA ASN A 304 -7.45 -0.94 -0.31
C ASN A 304 -7.36 -0.67 1.19
N GLN A 305 -7.52 0.59 1.58
CA GLN A 305 -7.68 1.03 2.96
C GLN A 305 -8.91 1.94 3.04
N GLU A 306 -9.78 1.69 4.00
CA GLU A 306 -11.02 2.45 4.18
C GLU A 306 -11.28 2.69 5.66
N ILE A 307 -11.45 3.95 6.05
CA ILE A 307 -11.88 4.34 7.39
C ILE A 307 -13.39 4.10 7.47
N LEU A 308 -13.79 3.18 8.34
CA LEU A 308 -15.19 2.80 8.54
C LEU A 308 -15.87 3.69 9.59
N LYS A 309 -15.15 4.02 10.66
CA LYS A 309 -15.66 4.80 11.80
C LYS A 309 -14.56 5.64 12.41
N LEU A 310 -14.96 6.76 12.99
CA LEU A 310 -14.07 7.71 13.67
C LEU A 310 -14.70 8.18 15.00
N SER A 311 -13.88 8.26 16.04
CA SER A 311 -14.22 8.78 17.36
C SER A 311 -13.01 9.49 17.96
N THR A 312 -13.26 10.49 18.81
CA THR A 312 -12.23 11.26 19.52
C THR A 312 -12.14 10.90 21.01
N THR A 313 -12.67 9.75 21.40
CA THR A 313 -12.65 9.28 22.79
C THR A 313 -11.90 7.97 22.88
N VAL A 314 -10.80 7.97 23.63
CA VAL A 314 -9.94 6.79 23.86
C VAL A 314 -9.80 6.56 25.37
N ALA A 315 -10.29 5.40 25.83
CA ALA A 315 -10.10 4.98 27.22
C ALA A 315 -8.65 4.49 27.45
N ALA A 316 -8.21 4.42 28.70
CA ALA A 316 -6.86 3.91 29.00
C ALA A 316 -6.72 2.43 28.59
N GLU A 317 -7.80 1.66 28.72
CA GLU A 317 -7.85 0.26 28.29
C GLU A 317 -7.71 0.10 26.77
N ASP A 318 -8.09 1.10 25.98
CA ASP A 318 -8.06 1.06 24.51
C ASP A 318 -6.64 1.12 23.93
N ILE A 319 -5.64 1.43 24.75
CA ILE A 319 -4.22 1.50 24.39
C ILE A 319 -3.34 0.56 25.23
N ALA A 320 -3.95 -0.20 26.13
CA ALA A 320 -3.27 -1.12 27.02
C ALA A 320 -2.93 -2.44 26.31
N LEU A 321 -1.85 -3.09 26.77
CA LEU A 321 -1.58 -4.48 26.37
C LEU A 321 -2.71 -5.37 26.90
N PRO A 322 -3.35 -6.22 26.08
CA PRO A 322 -4.42 -7.09 26.55
C PRO A 322 -3.97 -7.99 27.71
N ALA A 323 -4.82 -8.12 28.72
CA ALA A 323 -4.54 -8.94 29.89
C ALA A 323 -4.40 -10.44 29.52
N GLY A 324 -3.58 -11.17 30.27
CA GLY A 324 -3.43 -12.62 30.13
C GLY A 324 -2.51 -13.08 28.99
N LEU A 325 -1.82 -12.16 28.32
CA LEU A 325 -0.76 -12.48 27.37
C LEU A 325 0.55 -12.80 28.09
N LYS A 326 1.28 -13.80 27.60
CA LYS A 326 2.60 -14.19 28.11
C LYS A 326 3.70 -13.63 27.21
N LEU A 327 4.78 -13.15 27.81
CA LEU A 327 5.97 -12.75 27.04
C LEU A 327 6.50 -13.99 26.30
N LYS A 328 6.81 -13.81 25.03
CA LYS A 328 7.43 -14.81 24.20
C LYS A 328 8.91 -14.49 24.10
N ASP A 329 9.72 -15.40 24.64
CA ASP A 329 11.18 -15.42 24.49
C ASP A 329 11.60 -15.54 23.01
#